data_AF-A0A8T0A4T3-F1
#
_entry.id   AF-A0A8T0A4T3-F1
#
_cell.length_a   1.000
_cell.length_b   1.000
_cell.length_c   1.000
_cell.angle_alpha   90.00
_cell.angle_beta   90.00
_cell.angle_gamma   90.00
#
_symmetry.space_group_name_H-M   'P 1'
#
loop_
_entity.id
_entity.type
_entity.pdbx_description
1 polymer ?
#
loop_
_entity_poly.entity_id
_entity_poly.type
_entity_poly.pdbx_seq_one_letter_code
_entity_poly.pdbx_strand_id
1 'polypeptide(L)'
;MGGRISGSLAWRAARGEIGDAVTDASDAKAAEFVFIPTESEKRAKTFHLQYNVTKDCYCRVHNDQEKIQGWEKGVWKNECVFRKEEPDWQMVYLARTEGSSAGRLCWRIVCAPVGMTIKSVSVRAIGQTFHSGAVRCRINSSQSSIEFPADGEMHTPTGPKGSTEVMVEAELSGGDGDTAWQHAQLFRQSLKDIETSSFEILVEMEEAKV
;
A
#
# COMPACT_ATOMS: atom_id res chain seq x y z
N MET A 1 -26.67 29.27 6.67
CA MET A 1 -25.27 29.19 6.18
C MET A 1 -24.64 27.94 6.77
N GLY A 2 -24.44 26.92 5.94
CA GLY A 2 -23.99 25.59 6.38
C GLY A 2 -22.47 25.47 6.43
N GLY A 3 -21.95 25.01 7.55
CA GLY A 3 -20.57 24.54 7.69
C GLY A 3 -20.51 23.03 7.48
N ARG A 4 -19.87 22.60 6.39
CA ARG A 4 -19.55 21.20 6.11
C ARG A 4 -18.33 20.82 6.95
N ILE A 5 -18.55 20.03 8.00
CA ILE A 5 -17.49 19.40 8.78
C ILE A 5 -17.20 18.06 8.08
N SER A 6 -16.25 18.05 7.14
CA SER A 6 -15.84 16.84 6.43
C SER A 6 -14.91 16.00 7.30
N GLY A 7 -15.45 14.91 7.88
CA GLY A 7 -14.86 13.58 7.81
C GLY A 7 -13.52 13.25 8.49
N SER A 8 -12.80 14.20 9.10
CA SER A 8 -11.53 13.91 9.78
C SER A 8 -11.71 13.43 11.24
N LEU A 9 -12.80 12.75 11.59
CA LEU A 9 -13.00 12.23 12.95
C LEU A 9 -12.79 10.71 13.06
N ALA A 10 -12.79 9.98 11.94
CA ALA A 10 -12.58 8.53 11.93
C ALA A 10 -11.18 8.12 12.43
N TRP A 11 -10.16 8.97 12.27
CA TRP A 11 -8.80 8.67 12.74
C TRP A 11 -8.63 8.79 14.27
N ARG A 12 -9.48 9.60 14.93
CA ARG A 12 -9.48 9.75 16.40
C ARG A 12 -10.35 8.70 17.09
N ALA A 13 -11.49 8.34 16.49
CA ALA A 13 -12.46 7.46 17.12
C ALA A 13 -12.02 5.97 17.19
N ALA A 14 -11.17 5.51 16.27
CA ALA A 14 -10.77 4.09 16.21
C ALA A 14 -9.73 3.68 17.29
N ARG A 15 -9.28 4.59 18.16
CA ARG A 15 -8.19 4.34 19.12
C ARG A 15 -8.51 4.54 20.60
N GLY A 16 -9.73 4.91 21.00
CA GLY A 16 -10.14 4.84 22.41
C GLY A 16 -9.33 5.69 23.40
N GLU A 17 -8.63 6.74 22.97
CA GLU A 17 -7.86 7.63 23.85
C GLU A 17 -8.63 8.95 24.09
N ILE A 18 -9.53 8.93 25.07
CA ILE A 18 -9.76 10.12 25.89
C ILE A 18 -8.88 9.93 27.12
N GLY A 19 -7.76 10.63 27.15
CA GLY A 19 -6.85 10.65 28.29
C GLY A 19 -5.70 11.62 28.05
N ASP A 20 -5.85 12.85 28.55
CA ASP A 20 -4.74 13.78 28.71
C ASP A 20 -3.65 13.14 29.59
N ALA A 21 -2.44 12.97 29.05
CA ALA A 21 -1.19 13.03 29.81
C ALA A 21 0.03 13.10 28.87
N VAL A 22 0.86 14.10 29.11
CA VAL A 22 2.19 14.33 28.55
C VAL A 22 3.15 13.23 29.01
N THR A 23 3.95 12.63 28.10
CA THR A 23 5.35 12.21 28.37
C THR A 23 6.10 11.88 27.08
N ASP A 24 7.21 12.59 26.91
CA ASP A 24 8.53 12.21 26.35
C ASP A 24 8.70 11.66 24.93
N ALA A 25 9.55 12.41 24.19
CA ALA A 25 10.07 12.10 22.88
C ALA A 25 11.22 11.09 22.94
N SER A 26 10.91 9.82 22.76
CA SER A 26 11.78 8.78 22.20
C SER A 26 10.91 7.55 21.92
N ASP A 27 11.01 7.00 20.71
CA ASP A 27 10.23 5.85 20.20
C ASP A 27 8.76 6.13 19.82
N ALA A 28 8.55 7.15 18.98
CA ALA A 28 7.33 7.23 18.18
C ALA A 28 7.33 6.11 17.12
N LYS A 29 6.94 4.90 17.52
CA LYS A 29 6.60 3.80 16.61
C LYS A 29 5.58 4.37 15.62
N ALA A 30 6.01 4.56 14.37
CA ALA A 30 5.17 5.16 13.34
C ALA A 30 3.82 4.42 13.33
N ALA A 31 2.73 5.17 13.53
CA ALA A 31 1.40 4.58 13.63
C ALA A 31 1.11 3.79 12.35
N GLU A 32 0.94 2.47 12.47
CA GLU A 32 0.67 1.59 11.35
C GLU A 32 -0.60 2.05 10.60
N PHE A 33 -0.51 2.32 9.29
CA PHE A 33 -1.63 2.83 8.52
C PHE A 33 -2.54 1.70 8.02
N VAL A 34 -3.84 1.82 8.24
CA VAL A 34 -4.85 0.85 7.77
C VAL A 34 -5.92 1.58 6.98
N PHE A 35 -6.23 1.09 5.78
CA PHE A 35 -7.34 1.60 5.00
C PHE A 35 -8.65 0.95 5.47
N ILE A 36 -9.58 1.77 5.95
CA ILE A 36 -10.97 1.38 6.17
C ILE A 36 -11.80 2.05 5.07
N PRO A 37 -12.61 1.31 4.29
CA PRO A 37 -13.44 1.91 3.25
C PRO A 37 -14.31 3.05 3.80
N THR A 38 -14.46 4.14 3.04
CA THR A 38 -15.33 5.25 3.44
C THR A 38 -16.80 4.94 3.12
N GLU A 39 -17.72 5.81 3.55
CA GLU A 39 -19.13 5.68 3.18
C GLU A 39 -19.37 5.79 1.67
N SER A 40 -18.57 6.57 0.93
CA SER A 40 -18.68 6.63 -0.54
C SER A 40 -18.25 5.31 -1.18
N GLU A 41 -17.14 4.74 -0.73
CA GLU A 41 -16.62 3.46 -1.19
C GLU A 41 -17.52 2.29 -0.81
N LYS A 42 -18.13 2.32 0.38
CA LYS A 42 -19.16 1.37 0.80
C LYS A 42 -20.37 1.40 -0.15
N ARG A 43 -20.89 2.60 -0.46
CA ARG A 43 -22.01 2.75 -1.41
C ARG A 43 -21.64 2.28 -2.82
N ALA A 44 -20.42 2.57 -3.25
CA ALA A 44 -19.89 2.12 -4.53
C ALA A 44 -19.55 0.62 -4.55
N LYS A 45 -19.46 -0.01 -3.37
CA LYS A 45 -18.97 -1.38 -3.15
C LYS A 45 -17.56 -1.59 -3.69
N THR A 46 -16.73 -0.54 -3.68
CA THR A 46 -15.39 -0.55 -4.27
C THR A 46 -14.44 0.35 -3.48
N PHE A 47 -13.29 -0.20 -3.09
CA PHE A 47 -12.11 0.55 -2.62
C PHE A 47 -11.06 0.52 -3.74
N HIS A 48 -10.47 1.68 -4.08
CA HIS A 48 -9.52 1.78 -5.18
C HIS A 48 -8.39 2.75 -4.85
N LEU A 49 -7.19 2.20 -4.70
CA LEU A 49 -5.96 2.91 -4.37
C LEU A 49 -4.97 2.81 -5.52
N GLN A 50 -4.45 3.95 -5.95
CA GLN A 50 -3.36 4.06 -6.92
C GLN A 50 -2.17 4.75 -6.27
N TYR A 51 -0.95 4.36 -6.63
CA TYR A 51 0.28 5.01 -6.19
C TYR A 51 1.21 5.28 -7.36
N ASN A 52 1.67 6.53 -7.44
CA ASN A 52 2.65 6.98 -8.42
C ASN A 52 3.97 7.28 -7.71
N VAL A 53 5.03 6.55 -8.06
CA VAL A 53 6.34 6.69 -7.42
C VAL A 53 7.05 8.00 -7.76
N THR A 54 6.79 8.54 -8.95
CA THR A 54 7.40 9.78 -9.43
C THR A 54 6.89 10.98 -8.64
N LYS A 55 5.57 11.05 -8.43
CA LYS A 55 4.90 12.05 -7.59
C LYS A 55 4.99 11.74 -6.10
N ASP A 56 5.45 10.53 -5.74
CA ASP A 56 5.47 10.01 -4.37
C ASP A 56 4.12 10.20 -3.67
N CYS A 57 3.04 9.81 -4.34
CA CYS A 57 1.70 10.13 -3.90
C CYS A 57 0.71 9.02 -4.21
N TYR A 58 -0.12 8.67 -3.23
CA TYR A 58 -1.30 7.85 -3.43
C TYR A 58 -2.49 8.70 -3.91
N CYS A 59 -3.41 8.05 -4.61
CA CYS A 59 -4.70 8.57 -5.00
C CYS A 59 -5.78 7.54 -4.65
N ARG A 60 -6.74 7.93 -3.81
CA ARG A 60 -7.89 7.10 -3.44
C ARG A 60 -9.08 7.46 -4.33
N VAL A 61 -9.25 6.70 -5.41
CA VAL A 61 -10.05 7.08 -6.59
C VAL A 61 -11.52 7.33 -6.25
N HIS A 62 -12.12 6.51 -5.38
CA HIS A 62 -13.53 6.59 -4.99
C HIS A 62 -13.79 7.37 -3.69
N ASN A 63 -12.77 8.06 -3.16
CA ASN A 63 -12.87 8.96 -2.02
C ASN A 63 -12.49 10.39 -2.43
N ASP A 64 -13.26 10.99 -3.34
CA ASP A 64 -13.02 12.34 -3.87
C ASP A 64 -11.59 12.56 -4.42
N GLN A 65 -10.96 11.49 -4.91
CA GLN A 65 -9.56 11.49 -5.36
C GLN A 65 -8.57 11.97 -4.28
N GLU A 66 -8.84 11.66 -3.00
CA GLU A 66 -7.99 11.97 -1.88
C GLU A 66 -6.52 11.61 -2.17
N LYS A 67 -5.63 12.56 -1.89
CA LYS A 67 -4.19 12.43 -2.09
C LYS A 67 -3.50 12.17 -0.76
N ILE A 68 -2.60 11.19 -0.74
CA ILE A 68 -1.74 10.90 0.42
C ILE A 68 -0.30 11.01 -0.06
N GLN A 69 0.39 12.07 0.37
CA GLN A 69 1.78 12.34 -0.01
C GLN A 69 2.74 11.51 0.83
N GLY A 70 3.72 10.87 0.18
CA GLY A 70 4.72 9.99 0.77
C GLY A 70 4.30 8.53 0.74
N TRP A 71 5.09 7.68 0.11
CA TRP A 71 4.89 6.23 0.05
C TRP A 71 4.73 5.61 1.43
N GLU A 72 5.49 6.07 2.42
CA GLU A 72 5.47 5.53 3.76
C GLU A 72 4.16 5.81 4.51
N LYS A 73 3.40 6.82 4.07
CA LYS A 73 2.13 7.22 4.72
C LYS A 73 0.96 6.29 4.41
N GLY A 74 1.02 5.54 3.31
CA GLY A 74 0.00 4.56 2.94
C GLY A 74 0.32 3.14 3.40
N VAL A 75 1.52 2.89 3.92
CA VAL A 75 2.01 1.56 4.26
C VAL A 75 1.62 1.19 5.70
N TRP A 76 1.13 -0.03 5.88
CA TRP A 76 0.86 -0.61 7.21
C TRP A 76 2.15 -1.05 7.90
N LYS A 77 3.01 -1.77 7.18
CA LYS A 77 4.34 -2.20 7.64
C LYS A 77 5.41 -1.93 6.61
N ASN A 78 6.49 -1.30 7.04
CA ASN A 78 7.70 -1.05 6.27
C ASN A 78 8.90 -1.62 7.03
N GLU A 79 9.68 -2.48 6.37
CA GLU A 79 10.90 -3.05 6.91
C GLU A 79 12.01 -2.86 5.87
N CYS A 80 13.04 -2.07 6.21
CA CYS A 80 14.24 -1.93 5.38
C CYS A 80 13.98 -1.53 3.91
N VAL A 81 12.99 -0.67 3.64
CA VAL A 81 12.74 -0.12 2.29
C VAL A 81 12.83 1.41 2.32
N PHE A 82 13.33 1.98 1.23
CA PHE A 82 13.34 3.42 0.99
C PHE A 82 13.10 3.76 -0.48
N ARG A 83 12.72 5.02 -0.75
CA ARG A 83 12.59 5.56 -2.10
C ARG A 83 13.92 6.14 -2.57
N LYS A 84 14.39 5.67 -3.72
CA LYS A 84 15.62 6.12 -4.37
C LYS A 84 15.30 6.89 -5.64
N GLU A 85 15.89 8.07 -5.77
CA GLU A 85 15.98 8.80 -7.04
C GLU A 85 17.40 8.72 -7.59
N GLU A 86 17.51 8.54 -8.90
CA GLU A 86 18.75 8.55 -9.67
C GLU A 86 18.65 9.66 -10.73
N PRO A 87 19.07 10.90 -10.41
CA PRO A 87 18.96 12.02 -11.35
C PRO A 87 19.73 11.79 -12.64
N ASP A 88 20.92 11.17 -12.56
CA ASP A 88 21.75 10.89 -13.74
C ASP A 88 21.06 9.92 -14.71
N TRP A 89 20.32 8.95 -14.18
CA TRP A 89 19.58 7.95 -14.96
C TRP A 89 18.13 8.35 -15.25
N GLN A 90 17.65 9.44 -14.65
CA GLN A 90 16.27 9.91 -14.72
C GLN A 90 15.27 8.83 -14.26
N MET A 91 15.61 8.13 -13.17
CA MET A 91 14.85 6.98 -12.65
C MET A 91 14.50 7.14 -11.18
N VAL A 92 13.39 6.54 -10.77
CA VAL A 92 12.93 6.46 -9.38
C VAL A 92 12.32 5.09 -9.09
N TYR A 93 12.54 4.57 -7.89
CA TYR A 93 12.02 3.28 -7.44
C TYR A 93 12.04 3.17 -5.91
N LEU A 94 11.41 2.13 -5.37
CA LEU A 94 11.61 1.68 -4.00
C LEU A 94 12.58 0.50 -4.00
N ALA A 95 13.55 0.51 -3.08
CA ALA A 95 14.58 -0.53 -2.95
C ALA A 95 14.86 -0.82 -1.48
N ARG A 96 15.65 -1.86 -1.20
CA ARG A 96 16.06 -2.16 0.17
C ARG A 96 17.00 -1.07 0.68
N THR A 97 16.97 -0.78 1.98
CA THR A 97 18.03 0.02 2.61
C THR A 97 19.38 -0.67 2.44
N GLU A 98 20.45 0.11 2.29
CA GLU A 98 21.81 -0.42 2.10
C GLU A 98 22.20 -1.36 3.25
N GLY A 99 22.87 -2.47 2.93
CA GLY A 99 23.25 -3.50 3.90
C GLY A 99 22.13 -4.47 4.32
N SER A 100 20.86 -4.20 4.01
CA SER A 100 19.76 -5.09 4.36
C SER A 100 19.65 -6.28 3.40
N SER A 101 19.51 -7.48 3.97
CA SER A 101 19.34 -8.73 3.21
C SER A 101 17.94 -8.89 2.61
N ALA A 102 16.93 -8.29 3.23
CA ALA A 102 15.54 -8.28 2.78
C ALA A 102 14.88 -6.92 3.07
N GLY A 103 13.86 -6.59 2.29
CA GLY A 103 13.00 -5.44 2.50
C GLY A 103 11.55 -5.83 2.27
N ARG A 104 10.61 -5.22 3.00
CA ARG A 104 9.19 -5.59 2.94
C ARG A 104 8.28 -4.38 3.09
N LEU A 105 7.27 -4.32 2.24
CA LEU A 105 6.15 -3.38 2.32
C LEU A 105 4.85 -4.14 2.43
N CYS A 106 3.93 -3.66 3.26
CA CYS A 106 2.60 -4.22 3.37
C CYS A 106 1.54 -3.12 3.44
N TRP A 107 0.52 -3.21 2.59
CA TRP A 107 -0.69 -2.39 2.63
C TRP A 107 -1.84 -3.22 3.20
N ARG A 108 -2.59 -2.67 4.16
CA ARG A 108 -3.68 -3.37 4.84
C ARG A 108 -5.01 -2.64 4.62
N ILE A 109 -6.01 -3.39 4.17
CA ILE A 109 -7.38 -2.93 3.96
C ILE A 109 -8.32 -3.75 4.83
N VAL A 110 -9.16 -3.09 5.63
CA VAL A 110 -10.09 -3.74 6.57
C VAL A 110 -11.52 -3.26 6.31
N CYS A 111 -12.38 -4.18 5.87
CA CYS A 111 -13.78 -3.97 5.50
C CYS A 111 -14.77 -4.28 6.64
N ALA A 112 -14.35 -5.03 7.68
CA ALA A 112 -15.22 -5.38 8.81
C ALA A 112 -15.94 -4.19 9.46
N PRO A 113 -15.28 -3.06 9.81
CA PRO A 113 -15.91 -1.92 10.47
C PRO A 113 -17.07 -1.29 9.68
N VAL A 114 -17.11 -1.49 8.36
CA VAL A 114 -18.16 -0.95 7.49
C VAL A 114 -19.24 -1.97 7.13
N GLY A 115 -19.17 -3.19 7.69
CA GLY A 115 -20.13 -4.27 7.45
C GLY A 115 -20.00 -4.91 6.07
N MET A 116 -18.80 -4.89 5.49
CA MET A 116 -18.52 -5.41 4.15
C MET A 116 -17.53 -6.58 4.22
N THR A 117 -17.61 -7.48 3.25
CA THR A 117 -16.62 -8.53 2.96
C THR A 117 -16.03 -8.30 1.57
N ILE A 118 -14.90 -8.93 1.31
CA ILE A 118 -14.20 -8.88 0.02
C ILE A 118 -14.92 -9.81 -0.96
N LYS A 119 -15.27 -9.28 -2.14
CA LYS A 119 -15.78 -10.05 -3.28
C LYS A 119 -14.63 -10.49 -4.18
N SER A 120 -13.73 -9.57 -4.51
CA SER A 120 -12.55 -9.81 -5.34
C SER A 120 -11.46 -8.77 -5.03
N VAL A 121 -10.21 -9.10 -5.38
CA VAL A 121 -9.07 -8.18 -5.26
C VAL A 121 -8.31 -8.22 -6.57
N SER A 122 -8.17 -7.04 -7.19
CA SER A 122 -7.31 -6.83 -8.34
C SER A 122 -6.12 -5.99 -7.92
N VAL A 123 -4.92 -6.41 -8.33
CA VAL A 123 -3.66 -5.76 -7.99
C VAL A 123 -2.79 -5.61 -9.22
N ARG A 124 -2.07 -4.51 -9.27
CA ARG A 124 -1.01 -4.26 -10.24
C ARG A 124 0.20 -3.73 -9.50
N ALA A 125 1.36 -4.32 -9.75
CA ALA A 125 2.63 -3.86 -9.22
C ALA A 125 3.68 -3.94 -10.32
N ILE A 126 4.58 -2.96 -10.37
CA ILE A 126 5.77 -3.00 -11.23
C ILE A 126 6.96 -3.43 -10.38
N GLY A 127 7.70 -4.43 -10.83
CA GLY A 127 8.94 -4.90 -10.23
C GLY A 127 10.02 -5.06 -11.29
N GLN A 128 11.22 -4.60 -11.00
CA GLN A 128 12.40 -4.81 -11.83
C GLN A 128 13.48 -5.47 -10.99
N THR A 129 14.06 -6.55 -11.49
CA THR A 129 15.19 -7.23 -10.85
C THR A 129 16.43 -7.15 -11.72
N PHE A 130 17.59 -7.26 -11.07
CA PHE A 130 18.92 -7.34 -11.65
C PHE A 130 19.71 -8.43 -10.92
N HIS A 131 20.64 -9.07 -11.62
CA HIS A 131 21.46 -10.14 -11.04
C HIS A 131 20.59 -11.21 -10.34
N SER A 132 20.96 -11.63 -9.12
CA SER A 132 20.20 -12.56 -8.28
C SER A 132 19.05 -11.89 -7.48
N GLY A 133 18.70 -10.64 -7.77
CA GLY A 133 17.62 -9.92 -7.08
C GLY A 133 16.25 -10.55 -7.33
N ALA A 134 15.39 -10.51 -6.32
CA ALA A 134 14.05 -11.08 -6.38
C ALA A 134 13.00 -10.12 -5.78
N VAL A 135 11.88 -10.01 -6.48
CA VAL A 135 10.66 -9.36 -6.00
C VAL A 135 9.58 -10.43 -5.89
N ARG A 136 8.91 -10.49 -4.74
CA ARG A 136 7.79 -11.40 -4.50
C ARG A 136 6.60 -10.65 -3.94
N CYS A 137 5.47 -10.73 -4.63
CA CYS A 137 4.25 -10.04 -4.24
C CYS A 137 3.17 -11.03 -3.85
N ARG A 138 2.41 -10.72 -2.80
CA ARG A 138 1.37 -11.60 -2.25
C ARG A 138 0.13 -10.83 -1.83
N ILE A 139 -1.03 -11.46 -2.02
CA ILE A 139 -2.29 -11.08 -1.41
C ILE A 139 -2.55 -12.06 -0.26
N ASN A 140 -2.54 -11.54 0.96
CA ASN A 140 -2.75 -12.31 2.19
C ASN A 140 -4.11 -11.98 2.80
N SER A 141 -4.81 -13.00 3.26
CA SER A 141 -6.02 -12.93 4.07
C SER A 141 -5.93 -13.93 5.21
N SER A 142 -6.95 -13.99 6.07
CA SER A 142 -7.03 -14.99 7.14
C SER A 142 -7.06 -16.44 6.63
N GLN A 143 -7.46 -16.66 5.38
CA GLN A 143 -7.70 -18.00 4.81
C GLN A 143 -6.75 -18.35 3.67
N SER A 144 -6.07 -17.38 3.07
CA SER A 144 -5.25 -17.60 1.86
C SER A 144 -4.08 -16.64 1.77
N SER A 145 -3.03 -17.12 1.10
CA SER A 145 -1.88 -16.33 0.63
C SER A 145 -1.68 -16.66 -0.84
N ILE A 146 -1.83 -15.67 -1.71
CA ILE A 146 -1.80 -15.85 -3.16
C ILE A 146 -0.69 -14.98 -3.74
N GLU A 147 0.25 -15.59 -4.46
CA GLU A 147 1.28 -14.83 -5.15
C GLU A 147 0.76 -14.25 -6.47
N PHE A 148 1.24 -13.06 -6.82
CA PHE A 148 0.99 -12.44 -8.12
C PHE A 148 2.28 -11.83 -8.66
N PRO A 149 2.48 -11.78 -9.98
CA PRO A 149 3.69 -11.23 -10.56
C PRO A 149 3.70 -9.70 -10.46
N ALA A 150 4.89 -9.13 -10.32
CA ALA A 150 5.12 -7.69 -10.38
C ALA A 150 5.50 -7.26 -11.81
N ASP A 151 4.72 -7.66 -12.80
CA ASP A 151 4.99 -7.48 -14.23
C ASP A 151 4.41 -6.18 -14.80
N GLY A 152 3.72 -5.38 -13.98
CA GLY A 152 3.05 -4.16 -14.40
C GLY A 152 1.66 -4.36 -15.00
N GLU A 153 1.14 -5.59 -15.03
CA GLU A 153 -0.22 -5.89 -15.47
C GLU A 153 -1.20 -6.00 -14.29
N MET A 154 -2.50 -5.85 -14.56
CA MET A 154 -3.55 -6.02 -13.56
C MET A 154 -3.91 -7.51 -13.41
N HIS A 155 -3.70 -8.05 -12.21
CA HIS A 155 -4.02 -9.43 -11.87
C HIS A 155 -5.22 -9.47 -10.94
N THR A 156 -6.16 -10.40 -11.18
CA THR A 156 -7.30 -10.65 -10.28
C THR A 156 -7.30 -12.12 -9.86
N PRO A 157 -6.43 -12.54 -8.93
CA PRO A 157 -6.34 -13.93 -8.52
C PRO A 157 -7.63 -14.41 -7.84
N THR A 158 -7.89 -15.72 -7.88
CA THR A 158 -9.07 -16.30 -7.23
C THR A 158 -8.89 -16.33 -5.70
N GLY A 159 -9.66 -15.49 -5.00
CA GLY A 159 -9.55 -15.27 -3.55
C GLY A 159 -9.12 -13.82 -3.26
N PRO A 160 -9.24 -13.29 -2.02
CA PRO A 160 -9.71 -13.90 -0.78
C PRO A 160 -11.20 -13.61 -0.50
N LYS A 161 -12.10 -14.09 -1.37
CA LYS A 161 -13.55 -13.85 -1.27
C LYS A 161 -14.10 -14.24 0.11
N GLY A 162 -14.96 -13.39 0.66
CA GLY A 162 -15.61 -13.56 1.97
C GLY A 162 -14.77 -13.05 3.15
N SER A 163 -13.48 -12.76 2.95
CA SER A 163 -12.65 -12.18 4.01
C SER A 163 -13.08 -10.76 4.34
N THR A 164 -12.90 -10.33 5.59
CA THR A 164 -13.18 -8.96 6.03
C THR A 164 -11.94 -8.05 6.01
N GLU A 165 -10.78 -8.62 5.69
CA GLU A 165 -9.53 -7.89 5.51
C GLU A 165 -8.65 -8.55 4.45
N VAL A 166 -7.76 -7.74 3.88
CA VAL A 166 -6.70 -8.19 2.98
C VAL A 166 -5.45 -7.37 3.18
N MET A 167 -4.31 -8.03 3.02
CA MET A 167 -2.99 -7.43 3.02
C MET A 167 -2.34 -7.66 1.66
N VAL A 168 -1.84 -6.60 1.03
CA VAL A 168 -0.99 -6.72 -0.16
C VAL A 168 0.45 -6.52 0.30
N GLU A 169 1.30 -7.52 0.11
CA GLU A 169 2.70 -7.54 0.54
C GLU A 169 3.62 -7.58 -0.67
N ALA A 170 4.72 -6.81 -0.60
CA ALA A 170 5.83 -6.90 -1.53
C ALA A 170 7.13 -7.12 -0.75
N GLU A 171 7.87 -8.16 -1.11
CA GLU A 171 9.14 -8.56 -0.50
C GLU A 171 10.27 -8.44 -1.53
N LEU A 172 11.35 -7.76 -1.14
CA LEU A 172 12.57 -7.59 -1.92
C LEU A 172 13.68 -8.41 -1.27
N SER A 173 14.40 -9.22 -2.04
CA SER A 173 15.50 -10.07 -1.54
C SER A 173 16.54 -10.36 -2.62
N GLY A 174 17.57 -11.15 -2.30
CA GLY A 174 18.65 -11.52 -3.24
C GLY A 174 19.53 -10.32 -3.65
N GLY A 175 20.24 -10.45 -4.76
CA GLY A 175 21.22 -9.47 -5.21
C GLY A 175 22.64 -9.84 -4.78
N ASP A 176 23.62 -9.20 -5.43
CA ASP A 176 25.03 -9.58 -5.35
C ASP A 176 25.89 -8.38 -4.97
N GLY A 177 26.88 -8.61 -4.10
CA GLY A 177 27.86 -7.59 -3.70
C GLY A 177 27.28 -6.40 -2.91
N ASP A 178 28.05 -5.33 -2.84
CA ASP A 178 27.74 -4.16 -2.00
C ASP A 178 26.53 -3.37 -2.50
N THR A 179 26.15 -3.56 -3.78
CA THR A 179 24.97 -2.94 -4.40
C THR A 179 23.74 -3.83 -4.41
N ALA A 180 23.75 -4.97 -3.71
CA ALA A 180 22.62 -5.91 -3.70
C ALA A 180 21.28 -5.26 -3.31
N TRP A 181 21.32 -4.22 -2.48
CA TRP A 181 20.14 -3.49 -2.00
C TRP A 181 19.26 -2.91 -3.11
N GLN A 182 19.86 -2.54 -4.25
CA GLN A 182 19.17 -1.99 -5.43
C GLN A 182 18.91 -3.02 -6.53
N HIS A 183 19.23 -4.30 -6.33
CA HIS A 183 19.04 -5.34 -7.36
C HIS A 183 17.59 -5.86 -7.43
N ALA A 184 16.75 -5.52 -6.45
CA ALA A 184 15.31 -5.69 -6.50
C ALA A 184 14.66 -4.31 -6.31
N GLN A 185 13.87 -3.88 -7.28
CA GLN A 185 13.30 -2.55 -7.33
C GLN A 185 11.80 -2.64 -7.55
N LEU A 186 11.01 -2.05 -6.65
CA LEU A 186 9.59 -1.85 -6.85
C LEU A 186 9.35 -0.52 -7.54
N PHE A 187 8.37 -0.51 -8.43
CA PHE A 187 7.83 0.70 -9.02
C PHE A 187 8.85 1.49 -9.85
N ARG A 188 9.87 0.83 -10.41
CA ARG A 188 10.88 1.51 -11.24
C ARG A 188 10.22 2.23 -12.42
N GLN A 189 10.31 3.55 -12.42
CA GLN A 189 9.78 4.42 -13.46
C GLN A 189 10.76 5.54 -13.79
N SER A 190 10.60 6.13 -14.99
CA SER A 190 11.31 7.35 -15.33
C SER A 190 10.74 8.54 -14.56
N LEU A 191 11.60 9.45 -14.11
CA LEU A 191 11.20 10.73 -13.52
C LEU A 191 10.32 11.60 -14.44
N LYS A 192 10.32 11.31 -15.75
CA LYS A 192 9.46 11.99 -16.74
C LYS A 192 8.05 11.41 -16.81
N ASP A 193 7.84 10.20 -16.32
CA ASP A 193 6.53 9.55 -16.28
C ASP A 193 5.82 9.90 -14.97
N ILE A 194 5.06 11.01 -15.02
CA ILE A 194 4.37 11.57 -13.86
C ILE A 194 2.89 11.16 -13.80
N GLU A 195 2.32 10.60 -14.86
CA GLU A 195 0.88 10.30 -14.94
C GLU A 195 0.58 8.82 -14.70
N THR A 196 1.51 7.92 -15.01
CA THR A 196 1.26 6.48 -14.90
C THR A 196 1.38 5.99 -13.46
N SER A 197 0.31 5.41 -12.92
CA SER A 197 0.37 4.74 -11.60
C SER A 197 1.28 3.51 -11.67
N SER A 198 2.24 3.41 -10.74
CA SER A 198 3.17 2.28 -10.60
C SER A 198 2.62 1.10 -9.79
N PHE A 199 1.60 1.37 -8.99
CA PHE A 199 0.98 0.38 -8.11
C PHE A 199 -0.51 0.67 -7.97
N GLU A 200 -1.31 -0.38 -7.86
CA GLU A 200 -2.75 -0.26 -7.80
C GLU A 200 -3.36 -1.42 -7.03
N ILE A 201 -4.30 -1.10 -6.14
CA ILE A 201 -5.13 -2.07 -5.42
C ILE A 201 -6.58 -1.67 -5.65
N LEU A 202 -7.36 -2.59 -6.21
CA LEU A 202 -8.80 -2.49 -6.36
C LEU A 202 -9.44 -3.63 -5.58
N VAL A 203 -10.31 -3.29 -4.63
CA VAL A 203 -11.07 -4.26 -3.83
C VAL A 203 -12.54 -4.05 -4.13
N GLU A 204 -13.15 -5.04 -4.79
CA GLU A 204 -14.61 -5.10 -4.86
C GLU A 204 -15.13 -5.71 -3.57
N MET A 205 -16.21 -5.14 -3.05
CA MET A 205 -16.80 -5.53 -1.78
C MET A 205 -18.23 -6.04 -1.96
N GLU A 206 -18.70 -6.85 -1.03
CA GLU A 206 -20.11 -7.23 -0.91
C GLU A 206 -20.56 -7.10 0.55
N GLU A 207 -21.88 -7.05 0.78
CA GLU A 207 -22.40 -6.97 2.14
C GLU A 207 -22.08 -8.25 2.89
N ALA A 208 -21.65 -8.11 4.15
CA ALA A 208 -21.43 -9.27 5.01
C ALA A 208 -22.76 -10.03 5.18
N LYS A 209 -22.72 -11.35 4.96
CA LYS A 209 -23.87 -12.21 5.27
C LYS A 209 -24.01 -12.28 6.78
N VAL A 210 -25.18 -11.88 7.28
CA VAL A 210 -25.60 -12.04 8.68
C VAL A 210 -25.90 -13.50 8.97
#